data_AF-A0A928M4Z0-F1
#
_entry.id   AF-A0A928M4Z0-F1
#
_cell.length_a   1.000
_cell.length_b   1.000
_cell.length_c   1.000
_cell.angle_alpha   90.00
_cell.angle_beta   90.00
_cell.angle_gamma   90.00
#
_symmetry.space_group_name_H-M   'P 1'
#
loop_
_entity.id
_entity.type
_entity.pdbx_description
1 polymer ?
#
loop_
_entity_poly.entity_id
_entity_poly.type
_entity_poly.pdbx_seq_one_letter_code
_entity_poly.pdbx_strand_id
1 'polypeptide(L)'
;MENLRLCESDYHFMTVIWDHEPLHSRELVELCASELGWKKPTTYTTLKKLCEKGFAQNIDTVVSSLVPREKVQTYASEHFVEHTFRGSLPGFLAAFLGGKTITEEEAAELKCLIDAHRED
;
A
#
# COMPACT_ATOMS: atom_id res chain seq x y z
N MET A 1 -3.84 -7.66 -15.85
CA MET A 1 -3.33 -7.22 -14.54
C MET A 1 -4.52 -7.01 -13.63
N GLU A 2 -4.55 -7.71 -12.50
CA GLU A 2 -5.54 -7.47 -11.44
C GLU A 2 -5.36 -6.03 -10.95
N ASN A 3 -6.46 -5.28 -10.90
CA ASN A 3 -6.42 -3.87 -10.50
C ASN A 3 -6.18 -3.79 -8.98
N LEU A 4 -4.92 -3.67 -8.56
CA LEU A 4 -4.52 -3.63 -7.15
C LEU A 4 -4.72 -2.24 -6.50
N ARG A 5 -5.61 -1.41 -7.07
CA ARG A 5 -5.87 -0.07 -6.56
C ARG A 5 -6.74 -0.12 -5.31
N LEU A 6 -6.15 0.28 -4.19
CA LEU A 6 -6.86 0.60 -2.96
C LEU A 6 -7.06 2.13 -2.86
N CYS A 7 -8.23 2.56 -2.37
CA CYS A 7 -8.36 3.93 -1.89
C CYS A 7 -7.67 4.07 -0.52
N GLU A 8 -7.44 5.30 -0.07
CA GLU A 8 -6.77 5.58 1.21
C GLU A 8 -7.39 4.82 2.40
N SER A 9 -8.72 4.88 2.52
CA SER A 9 -9.46 4.15 3.55
C SER A 9 -9.30 2.63 3.46
N ASP A 10 -9.27 2.06 2.25
CA ASP A 10 -9.09 0.62 2.05
C ASP A 10 -7.65 0.20 2.35
N TYR A 11 -6.68 1.05 2.01
CA TYR A 11 -5.26 0.83 2.29
C TYR A 11 -4.97 0.86 3.80
N HIS A 12 -5.55 1.81 4.54
CA HIS A 12 -5.42 1.84 6.01
C HIS A 12 -6.04 0.59 6.65
N PHE A 13 -7.20 0.15 6.17
CA PHE A 13 -7.80 -1.09 6.66
C PHE A 13 -6.93 -2.32 6.37
N MET A 14 -6.38 -2.41 5.15
CA MET A 14 -5.43 -3.49 4.82
C MET A 14 -4.15 -3.41 5.63
N THR A 15 -3.70 -2.22 6.02
CA THR A 15 -2.54 -2.03 6.92
C THR A 15 -2.78 -2.71 8.26
N VAL A 16 -3.97 -2.52 8.86
CA VAL A 16 -4.35 -3.21 10.10
C VAL A 16 -4.28 -4.74 9.92
N ILE A 17 -4.75 -5.25 8.79
CA ILE A 17 -4.70 -6.70 8.50
C ILE A 17 -3.25 -7.17 8.33
N TRP A 18 -2.44 -6.52 7.49
CA TRP A 18 -1.05 -6.92 7.24
C TRP A 18 -0.20 -6.91 8.52
N ASP A 19 -0.45 -5.96 9.42
CA ASP A 19 0.36 -5.80 10.62
C ASP A 19 0.00 -6.83 11.72
N HIS A 20 -1.19 -7.45 11.64
CA HIS A 20 -1.72 -8.33 12.70
C HIS A 20 -2.16 -9.72 12.21
N GLU A 21 -2.05 -10.01 10.92
CA GLU A 21 -2.50 -11.29 10.37
C GLU A 21 -1.65 -12.49 10.83
N PRO A 22 -2.27 -13.68 11.00
CA PRO A 22 -3.71 -13.94 10.96
C PRO A 22 -4.42 -13.49 12.25
N LEU A 23 -5.62 -12.91 12.13
CA LEU A 23 -6.40 -12.42 13.28
C LEU A 23 -7.88 -12.76 13.20
N HIS A 24 -8.57 -12.86 14.34
CA HIS A 24 -10.01 -13.06 14.32
C HIS A 24 -10.76 -11.79 13.91
N SER A 25 -11.89 -11.97 13.22
CA SER A 25 -12.75 -10.86 12.77
C SER A 25 -13.29 -9.99 13.93
N ARG A 26 -13.33 -10.51 15.16
CA ARG A 26 -13.65 -9.70 16.37
C ARG A 26 -12.49 -8.77 16.72
N GLU A 27 -11.26 -9.29 16.75
CA GLU A 27 -10.05 -8.50 17.05
C GLU A 27 -9.87 -7.41 16.00
N LEU A 28 -10.12 -7.72 14.72
CA LEU A 28 -10.09 -6.73 13.64
C LEU A 28 -11.07 -5.58 13.86
N VAL A 29 -12.28 -5.85 14.40
CA VAL A 29 -13.25 -4.80 14.74
C VAL A 29 -12.71 -3.89 15.85
N GLU A 30 -12.08 -4.47 16.87
CA GLU A 30 -11.50 -3.72 17.99
C GLU A 30 -10.31 -2.85 17.53
N LEU A 31 -9.41 -3.42 16.73
CA LEU A 31 -8.29 -2.68 16.12
C LEU A 31 -8.81 -1.53 15.25
N CYS A 32 -9.75 -1.79 14.33
CA CYS A 32 -10.33 -0.75 13.48
C CYS A 32 -11.08 0.33 14.28
N ALA A 33 -11.70 -0.02 15.41
CA ALA A 33 -12.32 0.97 16.28
C ALA A 33 -11.27 1.85 16.97
N SER A 34 -10.14 1.28 17.39
CA SER A 34 -9.07 2.00 18.08
C SER A 34 -8.18 2.84 17.14
N GLU A 35 -7.78 2.29 16.00
CA GLU A 35 -6.82 2.91 15.08
C GLU A 35 -7.49 3.80 14.04
N LEU A 36 -8.66 3.37 13.54
CA LEU A 36 -9.37 4.06 12.45
C LEU A 36 -10.61 4.81 12.94
N GLY A 37 -11.03 4.61 14.20
CA GLY A 37 -12.26 5.17 14.75
C GLY A 37 -13.53 4.57 14.13
N TRP A 38 -13.44 3.39 13.52
CA TRP A 38 -14.54 2.81 12.75
C TRP A 38 -15.58 2.11 13.63
N LYS A 39 -16.84 2.20 13.21
CA LYS A 39 -17.92 1.41 13.81
C LYS A 39 -17.87 -0.01 13.26
N LYS A 40 -18.29 -0.97 14.09
CA LYS A 40 -18.40 -2.40 13.75
C LYS A 40 -19.04 -2.69 12.38
N PRO A 41 -20.16 -2.05 11.96
CA PRO A 41 -20.73 -2.30 10.63
C PRO A 41 -19.79 -1.88 9.50
N THR A 42 -19.07 -0.77 9.65
CA THR A 42 -18.11 -0.27 8.66
C THR A 42 -16.99 -1.29 8.44
N THR A 43 -16.41 -1.81 9.52
CA THR A 43 -15.38 -2.87 9.45
C THR A 43 -15.86 -4.08 8.66
N TYR A 44 -17.04 -4.62 8.96
CA TYR A 44 -17.54 -5.80 8.25
C TYR A 44 -17.91 -5.51 6.78
N THR A 45 -18.50 -4.35 6.49
CA THR A 45 -18.80 -3.99 5.10
C THR A 45 -17.53 -3.81 4.27
N THR A 46 -16.49 -3.20 4.86
CA THR A 46 -15.20 -3.03 4.19
C THR A 46 -14.46 -4.35 4.03
N LEU A 47 -14.45 -5.19 5.08
CA LEU A 47 -13.89 -6.55 5.01
C LEU A 47 -14.53 -7.35 3.88
N LYS A 48 -15.87 -7.39 3.83
CA LYS A 48 -16.60 -8.11 2.77
C LYS A 48 -16.21 -7.61 1.38
N LYS A 49 -16.19 -6.29 1.18
CA LYS A 49 -15.78 -5.66 -0.08
C LYS A 49 -14.35 -6.05 -0.48
N LEU A 50 -13.42 -6.09 0.47
CA LEU A 50 -12.02 -6.44 0.20
C LEU A 50 -11.82 -7.94 -0.04
N CYS A 51 -12.63 -8.80 0.59
CA CYS A 51 -12.70 -10.21 0.25
C CYS A 51 -13.23 -10.43 -1.17
N GLU A 52 -14.30 -9.74 -1.57
CA GLU A 52 -14.86 -9.82 -2.93
C GLU A 52 -13.86 -9.34 -4.00
N LYS A 53 -13.02 -8.35 -3.65
CA LYS A 53 -11.94 -7.86 -4.51
C LYS A 53 -10.68 -8.73 -4.49
N GLY A 54 -10.61 -9.76 -3.63
CA GLY A 54 -9.46 -10.67 -3.54
C GLY A 54 -8.24 -10.10 -2.82
N PHE A 55 -8.38 -9.04 -2.01
CA PHE A 55 -7.26 -8.51 -1.21
C PHE A 55 -7.08 -9.23 0.11
N ALA A 56 -8.17 -9.73 0.69
CA ALA A 56 -8.19 -10.45 1.95
C ALA A 56 -9.13 -11.65 1.86
N GLN A 57 -9.08 -12.51 2.86
CA GLN A 57 -10.03 -13.60 3.05
C GLN A 57 -10.45 -13.67 4.51
N ASN A 58 -11.64 -14.21 4.74
CA ASN A 58 -12.14 -14.51 6.07
C ASN A 58 -12.69 -15.94 6.06
N ILE A 59 -11.95 -16.87 6.67
CA ILE A 59 -12.28 -18.30 6.73
C ILE A 59 -12.44 -18.66 8.21
N ASP A 60 -13.58 -19.24 8.57
CA ASP A 60 -13.88 -19.63 9.96
C ASP A 60 -13.62 -18.52 10.99
N THR A 61 -13.95 -17.28 10.63
CA THR A 61 -13.72 -16.05 11.41
C THR A 61 -12.27 -15.57 11.51
N VAL A 62 -11.32 -16.25 10.87
CA VAL A 62 -9.91 -15.86 10.77
C VAL A 62 -9.68 -15.07 9.49
N VAL A 63 -9.16 -13.86 9.64
CA VAL A 63 -8.86 -12.92 8.57
C VAL A 63 -7.36 -12.99 8.23
N SER A 64 -7.06 -13.04 6.93
CA SER A 64 -5.70 -12.97 6.37
C SER A 64 -5.71 -12.22 5.03
N SER A 65 -4.57 -11.69 4.64
CA SER A 65 -4.33 -11.05 3.36
C SER A 65 -4.06 -12.10 2.27
N LEU A 66 -4.55 -11.81 1.06
CA LEU A 66 -4.25 -12.60 -0.14
C LEU A 66 -3.21 -11.89 -1.03
N VAL A 67 -3.03 -10.59 -0.82
CA VAL A 67 -2.10 -9.76 -1.57
C VAL A 67 -1.11 -9.13 -0.58
N PRO A 68 0.20 -9.32 -0.76
CA PRO A 68 1.21 -8.73 0.12
C PRO A 68 1.26 -7.21 -0.04
N ARG A 69 1.55 -6.52 1.07
CA ARG A 69 1.63 -5.05 1.14
C ARG A 69 2.54 -4.45 0.07
N GLU A 70 3.71 -5.04 -0.13
CA GLU A 70 4.72 -4.61 -1.09
C GLU A 70 4.17 -4.58 -2.52
N LYS A 71 3.40 -5.60 -2.93
CA LYS A 71 2.82 -5.67 -4.28
C LYS A 71 1.80 -4.56 -4.53
N VAL A 72 1.02 -4.19 -3.50
CA VAL A 72 0.10 -3.05 -3.59
C VAL A 72 0.87 -1.73 -3.69
N GLN A 73 1.95 -1.58 -2.91
CA GLN A 73 2.80 -0.39 -2.95
C GLN A 73 3.50 -0.21 -4.29
N THR A 74 4.09 -1.27 -4.85
CA THR A 74 4.71 -1.27 -6.17
C THR A 74 3.70 -0.84 -7.23
N TYR A 75 2.53 -1.51 -7.28
CA TYR A 75 1.47 -1.16 -8.23
C TYR A 75 1.02 0.30 -8.10
N ALA A 76 0.85 0.79 -6.86
CA ALA A 76 0.46 2.18 -6.63
C ALA A 76 1.54 3.17 -7.09
N SER A 77 2.82 2.88 -6.84
CA SER A 77 3.95 3.73 -7.26
C SER A 77 4.11 3.77 -8.78
N GLU A 78 4.08 2.62 -9.46
CA GLU A 78 4.17 2.52 -10.91
C GLU A 78 3.01 3.27 -11.57
N HIS A 79 1.80 3.00 -11.12
CA HIS A 79 0.60 3.66 -11.63
C HIS A 79 0.66 5.18 -11.40
N PHE A 80 1.18 5.65 -10.27
CA PHE A 80 1.34 7.08 -9.99
C PHE A 80 2.35 7.74 -10.93
N VAL A 81 3.52 7.14 -11.13
CA VAL A 81 4.54 7.65 -12.05
C VAL A 81 4.01 7.65 -13.49
N GLU A 82 3.37 6.58 -13.93
CA GLU A 82 2.81 6.46 -15.27
C GLU A 82 1.72 7.51 -15.54
N HIS A 83 0.78 7.71 -14.62
CA HIS A 83 -0.38 8.57 -14.88
C HIS A 83 -0.13 10.04 -14.55
N THR A 84 0.63 10.35 -13.49
CA THR A 84 0.87 11.72 -13.04
C THR A 84 2.09 12.34 -13.72
N PHE A 85 3.14 11.54 -13.95
CA PHE A 85 4.40 12.00 -14.56
C PHE A 85 4.61 11.47 -15.98
N ARG A 86 3.57 10.88 -16.59
CA ARG A 86 3.60 10.31 -17.95
C ARG A 86 4.74 9.29 -18.13
N GLY A 87 5.02 8.52 -17.08
CA GLY A 87 6.09 7.51 -17.05
C GLY A 87 7.50 8.08 -16.81
N SER A 88 7.64 9.39 -16.59
CA SER A 88 8.96 10.00 -16.37
C SER A 88 9.40 9.90 -14.90
N LEU A 89 10.20 8.88 -14.58
CA LEU A 89 10.89 8.77 -13.29
C LEU A 89 11.79 9.99 -12.99
N PRO A 90 12.60 10.51 -13.95
CA PRO A 90 13.35 11.74 -13.72
C PRO A 90 12.46 12.95 -13.43
N GLY A 91 11.30 13.05 -14.11
CA GLY A 91 10.33 14.11 -13.88
C GLY A 91 9.69 14.05 -12.49
N PHE A 92 9.38 12.84 -12.02
CA PHE A 92 8.93 12.60 -10.65
C PHE A 92 9.98 13.04 -9.63
N LEU A 93 11.23 12.60 -9.78
CA LEU A 93 12.32 12.96 -8.86
C LEU A 93 12.59 14.46 -8.87
N ALA A 94 12.63 15.10 -10.04
CA ALA A 94 12.82 16.55 -10.15
C ALA A 94 11.70 17.34 -9.47
N ALA A 95 10.44 16.90 -9.59
CA ALA A 95 9.32 17.53 -8.91
C ALA A 95 9.34 17.30 -7.39
N PHE A 96 9.69 16.09 -6.94
CA PHE A 96 9.81 15.75 -5.52
C PHE A 96 10.93 16.55 -4.82
N LEU A 97 12.04 16.75 -5.52
CA LEU A 97 13.21 17.49 -5.04
C LEU A 97 13.12 19.00 -5.25
N GLY A 98 12.08 19.54 -5.90
CA GLY A 98 11.93 20.92 -6.40
C GLY A 98 11.92 22.05 -5.35
N GLY A 99 12.79 21.97 -4.35
CA GLY A 99 12.95 22.85 -3.19
C GLY A 99 13.65 22.19 -2.00
N LYS A 100 13.94 20.88 -2.04
CA LYS A 100 14.60 20.12 -0.97
C LYS A 100 15.99 19.69 -1.41
N THR A 101 16.99 19.95 -0.58
CA THR A 101 18.33 19.37 -0.74
C THR A 101 18.35 18.00 -0.05
N ILE A 102 18.92 17.01 -0.72
CA ILE A 102 19.24 15.72 -0.11
C ILE A 102 20.65 15.74 0.44
N THR A 103 20.90 14.90 1.43
CA THR A 103 22.23 14.67 2.01
C THR A 103 23.17 14.02 0.99
N GLU A 104 24.49 14.08 1.24
CA GLU A 104 25.46 13.36 0.40
C GLU A 104 25.23 11.84 0.44
N GLU A 105 24.80 11.32 1.59
CA GLU A 105 24.48 9.90 1.80
C GLU A 105 23.29 9.47 0.93
N GLU A 106 22.17 10.20 0.98
CA GLU A 106 21.00 9.94 0.13
C GLU A 106 21.35 10.06 -1.37
N ALA A 107 22.19 11.03 -1.74
CA ALA A 107 22.65 11.18 -3.12
C ALA A 107 23.52 10.00 -3.58
N ALA A 108 24.37 9.46 -2.70
CA ALA A 108 25.18 8.28 -2.98
C ALA A 108 24.33 7.02 -3.11
N GLU A 109 23.35 6.83 -2.23
CA GLU A 109 22.40 5.72 -2.30
C GLU A 109 21.59 5.73 -3.60
N LEU A 110 21.06 6.90 -3.99
CA LEU A 110 20.33 7.05 -5.24
C LEU A 110 21.19 6.72 -6.47
N LYS A 111 22.46 7.18 -6.50
CA LYS A 111 23.39 6.84 -7.58
C LYS A 111 23.65 5.34 -7.65
N CYS A 112 23.93 4.70 -6.51
CA CYS A 112 24.16 3.26 -6.43
C CYS A 112 22.95 2.48 -6.94
N LEU A 113 21.74 2.91 -6.58
CA LEU A 113 20.50 2.28 -7.04
C LEU A 113 20.31 2.40 -8.56
N ILE A 114 20.60 3.58 -9.13
CA ILE A 114 20.56 3.81 -10.59
C ILE A 114 21.59 2.94 -11.30
N ASP A 115 22.83 2.92 -10.82
CA ASP A 115 23.91 2.14 -11.43
C ASP A 115 23.63 0.64 -11.39
N ALA A 116 22.98 0.15 -10.33
CA ALA A 116 22.57 -1.26 -10.20
C ALA A 116 21.42 -1.68 -11.15
N HIS A 117 20.63 -0.74 -11.65
CA HIS A 117 19.47 -1.00 -12.53
C HIS A 117 19.62 -0.39 -13.92
N ARG A 118 20.84 0.01 -14.27
CA ARG A 118 21.16 0.56 -15.59
C ARG A 118 21.21 -0.58 -16.61
N GLU A 119 20.49 -0.41 -17.72
CA GLU A 119 20.66 -1.26 -18.90
C GLU A 119 22.00 -0.94 -19.58
N ASP A 120 22.71 -1.99 -20.05
CA ASP A 120 24.01 -1.88 -20.73
C ASP A 120 23.95 -1.08 -22.05
#